data_AF-A0AAN9V5C9-F1
#
_entry.id   AF-A0AAN9V5C9-F1
#
_cell.length_a   1.000
_cell.length_b   1.000
_cell.length_c   1.000
_cell.angle_alpha   90.00
_cell.angle_beta   90.00
_cell.angle_gamma   90.00
#
_symmetry.space_group_name_H-M   'P 1'
#
loop_
_entity.id
_entity.type
_entity.pdbx_description
1 polymer ?
#
loop_
_entity_poly.entity_id
_entity_poly.type
_entity_poly.pdbx_seq_one_letter_code
_entity_poly.pdbx_strand_id
1 'polypeptide(L)'
;MSCVAGYLLGGVLGLFSSSVNPTVPLPDAKPQTAREVFMEMKGTTLSYAKNFALIGALFSSIECTIESYRGKSDWRNGTYAGGISGGLIGLRAGWKAAAFGAAGFAAFSTVIDYYMHHLF
;
A
#
# COMPACT_ATOMS: atom_id res chain seq x y z
N MET A 1 1.72 -12.70 -7.46
CA MET A 1 0.88 -12.99 -6.26
C MET A 1 0.60 -11.75 -5.42
N SER A 2 1.60 -10.89 -5.24
CA SER A 2 1.56 -9.59 -4.58
C SER A 2 0.39 -8.66 -4.98
N CYS A 3 -0.03 -8.60 -6.24
CA CYS A 3 -1.18 -7.77 -6.66
C CYS A 3 -2.51 -8.24 -6.06
N VAL A 4 -2.76 -9.55 -6.04
CA VAL A 4 -4.00 -10.12 -5.50
C VAL A 4 -4.02 -9.98 -3.98
N ALA A 5 -2.88 -10.26 -3.33
CA ALA A 5 -2.72 -10.05 -1.89
C ALA A 5 -2.94 -8.57 -1.51
N GLY A 6 -2.32 -7.63 -2.25
CA GLY A 6 -2.50 -6.19 -2.04
C GLY A 6 -3.93 -5.71 -2.29
N TYR A 7 -4.62 -6.28 -3.29
CA TYR A 7 -6.02 -5.97 -3.56
C TYR A 7 -6.95 -6.45 -2.44
N LEU A 8 -6.75 -7.68 -1.93
CA LEU A 8 -7.54 -8.21 -0.81
C LEU A 8 -7.30 -7.40 0.46
N LEU A 9 -6.04 -7.13 0.80
CA LEU A 9 -5.66 -6.40 2.00
C LEU A 9 -6.16 -4.94 1.92
N GLY A 10 -6.04 -4.30 0.76
CA GLY A 10 -6.59 -2.96 0.53
C GLY A 10 -8.13 -2.92 0.53
N GLY A 11 -8.79 -4.00 0.10
CA GLY A 11 -10.24 -4.14 0.19
C GLY A 11 -10.73 -4.28 1.63
N VAL A 12 -10.07 -5.12 2.45
CA VAL A 12 -10.40 -5.28 3.88
C VAL A 12 -10.12 -4.00 4.66
N LEU A 13 -8.96 -3.37 4.44
CA LEU A 13 -8.62 -2.09 5.07
C LEU A 13 -9.55 -0.96 4.62
N GLY A 14 -9.94 -0.94 3.33
CA GLY A 14 -10.92 0.02 2.82
C GLY A 14 -12.28 -0.12 3.48
N LEU A 15 -12.80 -1.36 3.56
CA LEU A 15 -14.07 -1.67 4.23
C LEU A 15 -14.04 -1.30 5.72
N PHE A 16 -12.95 -1.63 6.42
CA PHE A 16 -12.78 -1.27 7.83
C PHE A 16 -12.64 0.24 8.03
N SER A 17 -11.87 0.93 7.17
CA SER A 17 -11.73 2.38 7.22
C SER A 17 -13.06 3.11 6.99
N SER A 18 -13.89 2.58 6.09
CA SER A 18 -15.26 3.08 5.85
C SER A 18 -16.22 2.74 6.99
N SER A 19 -15.97 1.68 7.77
CA SER A 19 -16.81 1.37 8.95
C SER A 19 -16.48 2.25 10.15
N VAL A 20 -15.22 2.71 10.27
CA VAL A 20 -14.78 3.56 11.40
C VAL A 20 -14.90 5.06 11.10
N ASN A 21 -15.00 5.46 9.83
CA ASN A 21 -15.40 6.81 9.42
C ASN A 21 -16.82 6.77 8.84
N PRO A 22 -17.88 6.80 9.66
CA PRO A 22 -19.13 7.30 9.16
C PRO A 22 -18.86 8.75 8.76
N THR A 23 -19.04 9.09 7.48
CA THR A 23 -19.11 10.49 7.02
C THR A 23 -19.98 11.25 8.02
N VAL A 24 -19.36 12.07 8.88
CA VAL A 24 -20.06 12.88 9.89
C VAL A 24 -21.04 13.74 9.10
N PRO A 25 -22.36 13.51 9.21
CA PRO A 25 -23.30 14.32 8.47
C PRO A 25 -23.24 15.70 9.11
N LEU A 26 -22.86 16.71 8.33
CA LEU A 26 -23.24 18.08 8.67
C LEU A 26 -24.78 18.11 8.88
N PRO A 27 -25.30 18.97 9.77
CA PRO A 27 -26.65 18.84 10.35
C PRO A 27 -27.84 18.93 9.37
N ASP A 28 -27.62 19.12 8.06
CA ASP A 28 -28.66 19.43 7.07
C ASP A 28 -28.66 18.55 5.81
N ALA A 29 -27.87 17.47 5.74
CA ALA A 29 -27.86 16.60 4.56
C ALA A 29 -28.75 15.37 4.76
N LYS A 30 -29.95 15.43 4.16
CA LYS A 30 -30.88 14.37 3.72
C LYS A 30 -30.42 12.93 4.05
N PRO A 31 -31.26 12.07 4.67
CA PRO A 31 -30.87 10.70 5.05
C PRO A 31 -30.31 9.98 3.82
N GLN A 32 -28.99 9.82 3.77
CA GLN A 32 -28.34 9.18 2.65
C GLN A 32 -28.82 7.73 2.65
N THR A 33 -29.62 7.41 1.64
CA THR A 33 -30.20 6.10 1.43
C THR A 33 -29.10 5.06 1.55
N ALA A 34 -29.35 3.94 2.24
CA ALA A 34 -28.35 2.88 2.43
C ALA A 34 -27.66 2.46 1.13
N ARG A 35 -28.34 2.61 -0.02
CA ARG A 35 -27.83 2.40 -1.37
C ARG A 35 -26.76 3.41 -1.81
N GLU A 36 -26.93 4.70 -1.50
CA GLU A 36 -25.97 5.77 -1.78
C GLU A 36 -24.69 5.55 -0.96
N VAL A 37 -24.86 5.26 0.33
CA VAL A 37 -23.76 4.94 1.26
C VAL A 37 -23.02 3.69 0.79
N PHE A 38 -23.73 2.63 0.36
CA PHE A 38 -23.09 1.43 -0.18
C PHE A 38 -22.34 1.70 -1.49
N MET A 39 -22.83 2.61 -2.33
CA MET A 39 -22.18 3.00 -3.58
C MET A 39 -20.90 3.79 -3.32
N GLU A 40 -20.92 4.71 -2.35
CA GLU A 40 -19.77 5.48 -1.91
C GLU A 40 -18.73 4.60 -1.20
N MET A 41 -19.17 3.69 -0.32
CA MET A 41 -18.33 2.68 0.33
C MET A 41 -17.68 1.75 -0.71
N LYS A 42 -18.41 1.31 -1.73
CA LYS A 42 -17.87 0.48 -2.81
C LYS A 42 -16.86 1.26 -3.65
N GLY A 43 -17.13 2.51 -3.98
CA GLY A 43 -16.23 3.37 -4.76
C GLY A 43 -14.91 3.64 -4.02
N THR A 44 -15.00 4.00 -2.74
CA THR A 44 -13.83 4.25 -1.89
C THR A 44 -13.04 2.97 -1.63
N THR A 45 -13.69 1.87 -1.22
CA THR A 45 -13.06 0.56 -1.02
C THR A 45 -12.34 0.08 -2.28
N LEU A 46 -12.98 0.18 -3.46
CA LEU A 46 -12.36 -0.20 -4.73
C LEU A 46 -11.17 0.69 -5.07
N SER A 47 -11.22 1.98 -4.74
CA SER A 47 -10.09 2.89 -4.92
C SER A 47 -8.91 2.48 -4.03
N TYR A 48 -9.14 2.21 -2.74
CA TYR A 48 -8.10 1.72 -1.84
C TYR A 48 -7.51 0.39 -2.32
N ALA A 49 -8.35 -0.59 -2.64
CA ALA A 49 -7.92 -1.89 -3.16
C ALA A 49 -7.04 -1.76 -4.41
N LYS A 50 -7.40 -0.88 -5.36
CA LYS A 50 -6.59 -0.60 -6.55
C LYS A 50 -5.24 0.01 -6.21
N ASN A 51 -5.20 1.00 -5.32
CA ASN A 51 -3.94 1.66 -4.91
C ASN A 51 -3.00 0.66 -4.21
N PHE A 52 -3.50 -0.15 -3.28
CA PHE A 52 -2.69 -1.17 -2.59
C PHE A 52 -2.24 -2.30 -3.52
N ALA A 53 -3.08 -2.72 -4.47
CA ALA A 53 -2.68 -3.68 -5.50
C ALA A 53 -1.53 -3.15 -6.36
N LEU A 54 -1.56 -1.86 -6.71
CA LEU A 54 -0.55 -1.20 -7.54
C LEU A 54 0.79 -1.07 -6.79
N ILE A 55 0.76 -0.72 -5.50
CA ILE A 55 1.95 -0.68 -4.64
C ILE A 55 2.56 -2.08 -4.51
N GLY A 56 1.73 -3.10 -4.25
CA GLY A 56 2.20 -4.49 -4.18
C GLY A 56 2.78 -5.01 -5.51
N ALA A 57 2.19 -4.61 -6.63
CA ALA A 57 2.71 -4.90 -7.96
C ALA A 57 4.09 -4.28 -8.18
N LEU A 58 4.25 -3.00 -7.83
CA LEU A 58 5.50 -2.24 -7.97
C LEU A 58 6.61 -2.83 -7.10
N PHE A 59 6.32 -3.14 -5.84
CA PHE A 59 7.31 -3.73 -4.94
C PHE A 59 7.84 -5.06 -5.49
N SER A 60 6.93 -5.95 -5.89
CA SER A 60 7.29 -7.27 -6.40
C SER A 60 7.97 -7.24 -7.77
N SER A 61 7.64 -6.29 -8.64
CA SER A 61 8.33 -6.13 -9.93
C SER A 61 9.74 -5.58 -9.75
N ILE A 62 9.94 -4.66 -8.80
CA ILE A 62 11.26 -4.12 -8.47
C ILE A 62 12.12 -5.19 -7.80
N GLU A 63 11.59 -5.95 -6.84
CA GLU A 63 12.33 -7.07 -6.24
C GLU A 63 12.76 -8.09 -7.28
N CYS A 64 11.82 -8.55 -8.12
CA CYS A 64 12.09 -9.56 -9.14
C CYS A 64 13.12 -9.08 -10.16
N THR A 65 13.10 -7.80 -10.54
CA THR A 65 14.10 -7.24 -11.47
C THR A 65 15.48 -7.10 -10.82
N ILE A 66 15.58 -6.67 -9.56
CA ILE A 66 16.88 -6.58 -8.85
C ILE A 66 17.44 -7.99 -8.60
N GLU A 67 16.60 -8.95 -8.23
CA GLU A 67 17.00 -10.35 -8.02
C GLU A 67 17.47 -10.98 -9.33
N SER A 68 16.75 -10.78 -10.43
CA SER A 68 17.14 -11.25 -11.76
C SER A 68 18.48 -10.64 -12.21
N TYR A 69 18.77 -9.39 -11.83
CA TYR A 69 20.02 -8.72 -12.18
C TYR A 69 21.20 -9.14 -11.31
N ARG A 70 21.01 -9.39 -10.00
CA ARG A 70 22.09 -9.79 -9.07
C ARG A 70 22.28 -11.30 -8.96
N GLY A 71 21.31 -12.11 -9.35
CA GLY A 71 21.35 -13.57 -9.24
C GLY A 71 21.44 -14.09 -7.80
N LYS A 72 21.12 -13.25 -6.80
CA LYS A 72 21.10 -13.61 -5.38
C LYS A 72 19.87 -13.02 -4.70
N SER A 73 19.16 -13.84 -3.95
CA SER A 73 18.07 -13.44 -3.06
C SER A 73 18.62 -13.19 -1.65
N ASP A 74 18.89 -11.93 -1.32
CA ASP A 74 19.31 -11.51 0.03
C ASP A 74 18.30 -10.53 0.62
N TRP A 75 18.26 -10.42 1.96
CA TRP A 75 17.48 -9.43 2.72
C TRP A 75 17.68 -7.96 2.28
N ARG A 76 18.82 -7.66 1.66
CA ARG A 76 19.09 -6.33 1.11
C ARG A 76 18.19 -6.02 -0.08
N ASN A 77 17.72 -7.03 -0.81
CA ASN A 77 16.90 -6.89 -2.00
C ASN A 77 15.54 -6.26 -1.66
N GLY A 78 14.90 -6.71 -0.58
CA GLY A 78 13.66 -6.13 -0.06
C GLY A 78 13.84 -4.68 0.43
N THR A 79 14.99 -4.36 1.00
CA THR A 79 15.31 -2.98 1.41
C THR A 79 15.45 -2.04 0.21
N TYR A 80 16.17 -2.46 -0.83
CA TYR A 80 16.33 -1.68 -2.06
C TYR A 80 15.00 -1.53 -2.79
N ALA A 81 14.21 -2.61 -2.89
CA ALA A 81 12.90 -2.54 -3.51
C ALA A 81 11.93 -1.64 -2.74
N GLY A 82 11.94 -1.68 -1.41
CA GLY A 82 11.18 -0.78 -0.54
C GLY A 82 11.58 0.68 -0.73
N GLY A 83 12.89 0.97 -0.68
CA GLY A 83 13.40 2.33 -0.90
C GLY A 83 13.08 2.89 -2.29
N ILE A 84 13.24 2.08 -3.34
CA ILE A 84 12.96 2.49 -4.73
C ILE A 84 11.46 2.66 -4.95
N SER A 85 10.62 1.73 -4.52
CA SER A 85 9.17 1.84 -4.66
C SER A 85 8.60 3.01 -3.86
N GLY A 86 9.00 3.17 -2.60
CA GLY A 86 8.60 4.29 -1.74
C GLY A 86 9.10 5.65 -2.23
N GLY A 87 10.33 5.68 -2.76
CA GLY A 87 10.88 6.86 -3.43
C GLY A 87 10.11 7.22 -4.69
N LEU A 88 9.81 6.25 -5.56
CA LEU A 88 9.10 6.46 -6.83
C LEU A 88 7.68 7.01 -6.61
N ILE A 89 6.97 6.49 -5.60
CA ILE A 89 5.64 6.96 -5.24
C ILE A 89 5.72 8.35 -4.61
N GLY A 90 6.68 8.57 -3.69
CA GLY A 90 6.88 9.85 -3.01
C GLY A 90 7.38 10.98 -3.92
N LEU A 91 8.06 10.67 -5.03
CA LEU A 91 8.51 11.66 -6.02
C LEU A 91 7.33 12.45 -6.61
N ARG A 92 6.15 11.84 -6.73
CA ARG A 92 4.95 12.54 -7.21
C ARG A 92 4.42 13.58 -6.23
N ALA A 93 4.74 13.46 -4.94
CA ALA A 93 4.42 14.44 -3.90
C ALA A 93 5.56 15.43 -3.60
N GLY A 94 6.70 15.30 -4.30
CA GLY A 94 7.88 16.18 -4.19
C GLY A 94 9.12 15.49 -3.61
N TRP A 95 10.29 16.12 -3.77
CA TRP A 95 11.57 15.51 -3.38
C TRP A 95 11.70 15.23 -1.88
N LYS A 96 11.12 16.07 -1.01
CA LYS A 96 11.10 15.86 0.45
C LYS A 96 10.22 14.65 0.81
N ALA A 97 9.07 14.52 0.17
CA ALA A 97 8.18 13.39 0.34
C ALA A 97 8.79 12.10 -0.22
N ALA A 98 9.54 12.18 -1.31
CA ALA A 98 10.32 11.06 -1.86
C ALA A 98 11.39 10.58 -0.89
N ALA A 99 12.18 11.49 -0.31
CA ALA A 99 13.22 11.14 0.65
C ALA A 99 12.63 10.49 1.92
N PHE A 100 11.54 11.07 2.44
CA PHE A 100 10.86 10.53 3.61
C PHE A 100 10.16 9.19 3.32
N GLY A 101 9.52 9.08 2.14
CA GLY A 101 8.89 7.85 1.65
C GLY A 101 9.89 6.74 1.40
N ALA A 102 11.02 7.03 0.76
CA ALA A 102 12.10 6.08 0.57
C ALA A 102 12.67 5.59 1.90
N ALA A 103 12.93 6.51 2.84
CA ALA A 103 13.42 6.14 4.18
C ALA A 103 12.41 5.27 4.94
N GLY A 104 11.13 5.64 4.92
CA GLY A 104 10.06 4.89 5.59
C GLY A 104 9.85 3.49 5.02
N PHE A 105 9.75 3.37 3.70
CA PHE A 105 9.56 2.07 3.04
C PHE A 105 10.82 1.18 3.12
N ALA A 106 12.02 1.78 3.08
CA ALA A 106 13.26 1.04 3.32
C ALA A 106 13.31 0.51 4.76
N ALA A 107 13.04 1.36 5.75
CA ALA A 107 13.02 0.95 7.16
C ALA A 107 11.96 -0.14 7.42
N PHE A 108 10.74 0.05 6.93
CA PHE A 108 9.67 -0.94 7.07
C PHE A 108 10.02 -2.28 6.43
N SER A 109 10.60 -2.27 5.23
CA SER A 109 11.03 -3.50 4.56
C SER A 109 12.15 -4.19 5.32
N THR A 110 13.16 -3.44 5.81
CA THR A 110 14.22 -4.04 6.66
C THR A 110 13.68 -4.69 7.92
N VAL A 111 12.69 -4.08 8.56
CA VAL A 111 12.11 -4.60 9.80
C VAL A 111 11.35 -5.89 9.52
N ILE A 112 10.54 -5.93 8.44
CA ILE A 112 9.82 -7.14 8.05
C ILE A 112 10.79 -8.26 7.69
N ASP A 113 11.79 -7.98 6.84
CA ASP A 113 12.80 -8.97 6.45
C ASP A 113 13.57 -9.49 7.67
N TYR A 114 13.98 -8.60 8.58
CA TYR A 114 14.65 -8.99 9.82
C TYR A 114 13.75 -9.88 10.69
N TYR A 115 12.47 -9.54 10.82
CA TYR A 115 11.53 -10.32 11.62
C TYR A 115 11.28 -11.70 11.01
N MET A 116 11.09 -11.79 9.70
CA MET A 116 10.89 -13.05 8.99
C MET A 116 12.11 -13.97 9.10
N HIS A 117 13.32 -13.41 9.01
CA HIS A 117 14.57 -14.17 9.03
C HIS A 117 15.04 -14.56 10.44
N HIS A 118 14.44 -13.97 11.48
CA HIS A 118 14.73 -14.29 12.87
C HIS A 118 13.66 -15.20 13.51
N LEU A 119 12.45 -15.22 12.93
CA LEU A 119 11.33 -16.04 13.39
C LEU A 119 11.29 -17.44 12.73
N PHE A 120 12.00 -17.64 11.62
CA PHE A 120 12.12 -18.90 10.89
C PHE A 120 13.59 -19.25 10.65
#